data_AF-A0A8T7DPQ5-F1
#
_entry.id   AF-A0A8T7DPQ5-F1
#
_cell.length_a   1.000
_cell.length_b   1.000
_cell.length_c   1.000
_cell.angle_alpha   90.00
_cell.angle_beta   90.00
_cell.angle_gamma   90.00
#
_symmetry.space_group_name_H-M   'P 1'
#
loop_
_entity.id
_entity.type
_entity.pdbx_description
1 polymer ?
#
loop_
_entity_poly.entity_id
_entity_poly.type
_entity_poly.pdbx_seq_one_letter_code
_entity_poly.pdbx_strand_id
1 'polypeptide(L)'
;MKVLMILTSHDQLGDTGDKTGFWLEEFASPYYVFKDANAEITLASPKGGQPPLDPKSDQPDFQTDATERFKNDAEAQAELANTLKLSEVSPEDYDAVFYPGGHGPLWDLANDQNSVALIETMYASGKPVAAVCHAPAVLRNAVSEDGSPLIKGKNVTGFSNTEEDA
;
A
#
# COMPACT_ATOMS: atom_id res chain seq x y z
N MET A 1 5.93 10.13 15.21
CA MET A 1 6.27 9.15 14.18
C MET A 1 5.46 9.50 12.95
N LYS A 2 6.10 9.62 11.78
CA LYS A 2 5.45 9.90 10.50
C LYS A 2 5.41 8.64 9.65
N VAL A 3 4.22 8.20 9.25
CA VAL A 3 4.02 6.98 8.45
C VAL A 3 3.47 7.36 7.09
N LEU A 4 4.12 6.91 6.04
CA LEU A 4 3.62 7.01 4.68
C LEU A 4 2.87 5.72 4.33
N MET A 5 1.60 5.83 3.94
CA MET A 5 0.84 4.71 3.40
C MET A 5 0.62 4.90 1.89
N ILE A 6 0.97 3.89 1.09
CA ILE A 6 0.94 3.99 -0.37
C ILE A 6 -0.09 3.06 -0.96
N LEU A 7 -1.11 3.64 -1.59
CA LEU A 7 -2.19 2.91 -2.23
C LEU A 7 -1.98 2.83 -3.74
N THR A 8 -2.49 1.77 -4.35
CA THR A 8 -2.53 1.64 -5.82
C THR A 8 -3.38 2.74 -6.45
N SER A 9 -3.12 3.05 -7.72
CA SER A 9 -3.92 3.87 -8.62
C SER A 9 -4.47 3.04 -9.80
N HIS A 10 -4.42 1.71 -9.70
CA HIS A 10 -4.86 0.76 -10.72
C HIS A 10 -6.23 0.18 -10.37
N ASP A 11 -7.17 0.19 -11.33
CA ASP A 11 -8.58 -0.14 -11.09
C ASP A 11 -9.12 -1.32 -11.94
N GLN A 12 -8.27 -1.99 -12.73
CA GLN A 12 -8.69 -3.07 -13.64
C GLN A 12 -8.01 -4.39 -13.28
N LEU A 13 -8.76 -5.47 -13.19
CA LEU A 13 -8.20 -6.78 -12.93
C LEU A 13 -7.72 -7.42 -14.24
N GLY A 14 -6.59 -6.94 -14.76
CA GLY A 14 -6.05 -7.37 -16.04
C GLY A 14 -7.07 -7.25 -17.18
N ASP A 15 -7.19 -8.30 -17.98
CA ASP A 15 -8.11 -8.35 -19.14
C ASP A 15 -9.45 -9.04 -18.82
N THR A 16 -9.77 -9.24 -17.54
CA THR A 16 -11.00 -9.96 -17.13
C THR A 16 -12.28 -9.14 -17.36
N GLY A 17 -12.15 -7.82 -17.42
CA GLY A 17 -13.28 -6.88 -17.41
C GLY A 17 -13.76 -6.49 -16.00
N ASP A 18 -13.22 -7.12 -14.95
CA ASP A 18 -13.55 -6.81 -13.57
C ASP A 18 -12.73 -5.63 -13.03
N LYS A 19 -13.28 -4.99 -11.98
CA LYS A 19 -12.61 -3.91 -11.25
C LYS A 19 -11.78 -4.46 -10.09
N THR A 20 -10.70 -3.76 -9.77
CA THR A 20 -9.89 -3.97 -8.57
C THR A 20 -9.44 -2.63 -7.98
N GLY A 21 -8.57 -2.67 -6.99
CA GLY A 21 -8.04 -1.52 -6.30
C GLY A 21 -7.20 -1.94 -5.10
N PHE A 22 -7.15 -1.08 -4.08
CA PHE A 22 -6.66 -1.49 -2.77
C PHE A 22 -7.74 -2.29 -2.02
N TRP A 23 -7.33 -3.16 -1.10
CA TRP A 23 -8.26 -3.89 -0.23
C TRP A 23 -8.62 -3.06 1.02
N LEU A 24 -9.91 -2.81 1.26
CA LEU A 24 -10.38 -1.87 2.30
C LEU A 24 -9.79 -2.13 3.68
N GLU A 25 -9.91 -3.36 4.15
CA GLU A 25 -9.45 -3.76 5.48
C GLU A 25 -7.93 -3.63 5.65
N GLU A 26 -7.18 -3.95 4.60
CA GLU A 26 -5.72 -3.86 4.61
C GLU A 26 -5.21 -2.42 4.63
N PHE A 27 -6.06 -1.47 4.28
CA PHE A 27 -5.82 -0.05 4.49
C PHE A 27 -6.35 0.42 5.86
N ALA A 28 -7.63 0.18 6.15
CA ALA A 28 -8.31 0.74 7.32
C ALA A 28 -7.73 0.25 8.64
N SER A 29 -7.42 -1.05 8.76
CA SER A 29 -6.87 -1.61 10.00
C SER A 29 -5.49 -1.04 10.33
N PRO A 30 -4.48 -1.06 9.43
CA PRO A 30 -3.20 -0.42 9.69
C PRO A 30 -3.30 1.09 9.89
N TYR A 31 -4.15 1.78 9.12
CA TYR A 31 -4.38 3.22 9.27
C TYR A 31 -4.81 3.57 10.70
N TYR A 32 -5.79 2.86 11.26
CA TYR A 32 -6.23 3.12 12.63
C TYR A 32 -5.26 2.63 13.70
N VAL A 33 -4.55 1.53 13.47
CA VAL A 33 -3.45 1.11 14.37
C VAL A 33 -2.41 2.22 14.49
N PHE A 34 -2.01 2.85 13.39
CA PHE A 34 -1.07 3.96 13.40
C PHE A 34 -1.67 5.24 14.01
N LYS A 35 -2.91 5.60 13.64
CA LYS A 35 -3.59 6.81 14.11
C LYS A 35 -3.80 6.77 15.62
N ASP A 36 -4.27 5.63 16.15
CA ASP A 36 -4.49 5.43 17.58
C ASP A 36 -3.17 5.36 18.38
N ALA A 37 -2.05 5.05 17.72
CA ALA A 37 -0.71 5.17 18.27
C ALA A 37 -0.13 6.61 18.20
N ASN A 38 -0.92 7.60 17.77
CA ASN A 38 -0.53 9.00 17.57
C ASN A 38 0.54 9.19 16.48
N ALA A 39 0.56 8.33 15.46
CA ALA A 39 1.35 8.57 14.27
C ALA A 39 0.68 9.64 13.40
N GLU A 40 1.50 10.47 12.75
CA GLU A 40 1.07 11.33 11.65
C GLU A 40 1.10 10.49 10.37
N ILE A 41 -0.05 10.35 9.72
CA ILE A 41 -0.20 9.49 8.54
C ILE A 41 -0.33 10.37 7.30
N THR A 42 0.49 10.09 6.29
CA THR A 42 0.32 10.66 4.96
C THR A 42 -0.07 9.57 3.99
N LEU A 43 -1.07 9.84 3.15
CA LEU A 43 -1.51 8.95 2.10
C LEU A 43 -0.95 9.41 0.76
N ALA A 44 -0.37 8.47 0.00
CA ALA A 44 0.10 8.71 -1.35
C ALA A 44 -0.37 7.62 -2.31
N SER A 45 -0.41 7.95 -3.60
CA SER A 45 -0.65 6.98 -4.67
C SER A 45 0.10 7.40 -5.94
N PRO A 46 0.39 6.50 -6.89
CA PRO A 46 1.10 6.84 -8.13
C PRO A 46 0.51 8.03 -8.89
N LYS A 47 -0.83 8.16 -8.92
CA LYS A 47 -1.53 9.26 -9.61
C LYS A 47 -1.91 10.42 -8.70
N GLY A 48 -1.84 10.26 -7.37
CA GLY A 48 -2.47 11.17 -6.41
C GLY A 48 -4.00 11.13 -6.50
N GLY A 49 -4.68 11.89 -5.64
CA GLY A 49 -6.14 11.93 -5.57
C GLY A 49 -6.74 10.64 -4.99
N GLN A 50 -7.97 10.32 -5.36
CA GLN A 50 -8.68 9.15 -4.82
C GLN A 50 -8.15 7.84 -5.42
N PRO A 51 -7.51 6.95 -4.63
CA PRO A 51 -7.15 5.61 -5.09
C PRO A 51 -8.42 4.76 -5.26
N PRO A 52 -8.45 3.85 -6.26
CA PRO A 52 -9.58 2.95 -6.49
C PRO A 52 -9.65 1.89 -5.40
N LEU A 53 -10.86 1.67 -4.89
CA LEU A 53 -11.18 0.59 -3.95
C LEU A 53 -11.51 -0.69 -4.72
N ASP A 54 -10.99 -1.84 -4.28
CA ASP A 54 -11.47 -3.12 -4.79
C ASP A 54 -12.92 -3.34 -4.30
N PRO A 55 -13.91 -3.45 -5.21
CA PRO A 55 -15.31 -3.54 -4.82
C PRO A 55 -15.64 -4.82 -4.04
N LYS A 56 -14.84 -5.89 -4.16
CA LYS A 56 -15.04 -7.10 -3.35
C LYS A 56 -14.78 -6.82 -1.88
N SER A 57 -13.76 -6.00 -1.58
CA SER A 57 -13.39 -5.67 -0.19
C SER A 57 -14.44 -4.81 0.54
N ASP A 58 -15.40 -4.24 -0.18
CA ASP A 58 -16.51 -3.45 0.40
C ASP A 58 -17.80 -4.28 0.62
N GLN A 59 -17.80 -5.57 0.26
CA GLN A 59 -18.96 -6.44 0.49
C GLN A 59 -19.17 -6.72 1.98
N PRO A 60 -20.41 -7.02 2.41
CA PRO A 60 -20.75 -7.25 3.83
C PRO A 60 -19.87 -8.28 4.54
N ASP A 61 -19.48 -9.35 3.84
CA ASP A 61 -18.70 -10.46 4.42
C ASP A 61 -17.24 -10.08 4.74
N PHE A 62 -16.76 -8.94 4.22
CA PHE A 62 -15.39 -8.44 4.43
C PHE A 62 -15.34 -7.21 5.35
N GLN A 63 -16.45 -6.85 5.98
CA GLN A 63 -16.50 -5.72 6.89
C GLN A 63 -15.97 -6.07 8.28
N THR A 64 -15.29 -5.11 8.89
CA THR A 64 -14.72 -5.19 10.24
C THR A 64 -15.02 -3.89 10.98
N ASP A 65 -14.74 -3.86 12.29
CA ASP A 65 -14.82 -2.63 13.08
C ASP A 65 -13.97 -1.49 12.48
N ALA A 66 -12.84 -1.80 11.84
CA ALA A 66 -11.97 -0.82 11.21
C ALA A 66 -12.55 -0.28 9.90
N THR A 67 -13.13 -1.14 9.05
CA THR A 67 -13.78 -0.70 7.81
C THR A 67 -15.04 0.12 8.11
N GLU A 68 -15.81 -0.27 9.11
CA GLU A 68 -16.99 0.49 9.58
C GLU A 68 -16.59 1.84 10.17
N ARG A 69 -15.53 1.89 10.98
CA ARG A 69 -14.97 3.15 11.48
C ARG A 69 -14.55 4.05 10.32
N PHE A 70 -13.82 3.51 9.34
CA PHE A 70 -13.37 4.26 8.17
C PHE A 70 -14.52 4.86 7.36
N LYS A 71 -15.61 4.12 7.17
CA LYS A 71 -16.81 4.60 6.46
C LYS A 71 -17.49 5.77 7.14
N ASN A 72 -17.36 5.87 8.46
CA ASN A 72 -17.99 6.93 9.27
C ASN A 72 -17.03 8.07 9.65
N ASP A 73 -15.77 8.01 9.21
CA ASP A 73 -14.73 9.00 9.51
C ASP A 73 -14.52 9.95 8.33
N ALA A 74 -15.20 11.10 8.37
CA ALA A 74 -15.14 12.09 7.29
C ALA A 74 -13.73 12.65 7.05
N GLU A 75 -12.87 12.68 8.08
CA GLU A 75 -11.48 13.15 7.95
C GLU A 75 -10.65 12.11 7.19
N ALA A 76 -10.72 10.84 7.61
CA ALA A 76 -9.99 9.77 6.93
C ALA A 76 -10.45 9.58 5.47
N GLN A 77 -11.75 9.74 5.19
CA GLN A 77 -12.27 9.77 3.82
C GLN A 77 -11.73 10.95 3.01
N ALA A 78 -11.62 12.13 3.61
CA ALA A 78 -11.05 13.31 2.95
C ALA A 78 -9.55 13.15 2.68
N GLU A 79 -8.79 12.56 3.60
CA GLU A 79 -7.38 12.20 3.37
C GLU A 79 -7.24 11.22 2.21
N LEU A 80 -8.07 10.15 2.18
CA LEU A 80 -8.05 9.17 1.10
C LEU A 80 -8.41 9.81 -0.26
N ALA A 81 -9.36 10.74 -0.29
CA ALA A 81 -9.73 11.43 -1.53
C ALA A 81 -8.64 12.36 -2.08
N ASN A 82 -7.67 12.74 -1.24
CA ASN A 82 -6.64 13.73 -1.57
C ASN A 82 -5.22 13.18 -1.37
N THR A 83 -4.97 11.93 -1.79
CA THR A 83 -3.60 11.37 -1.68
C THR A 83 -2.59 12.20 -2.46
N LEU A 84 -1.38 12.32 -1.91
CA LEU A 84 -0.26 12.92 -2.62
C LEU A 84 0.10 12.07 -3.84
N LYS A 85 0.60 12.72 -4.89
CA LYS A 85 1.20 12.00 -5.99
C LYS A 85 2.54 11.43 -5.55
N LEU A 86 2.77 10.14 -5.77
CA LEU A 86 3.96 9.43 -5.29
C LEU A 86 5.28 10.08 -5.76
N SER A 87 5.31 10.65 -6.96
CA SER A 87 6.49 11.35 -7.49
C SER A 87 6.85 12.65 -6.75
N GLU A 88 5.99 13.14 -5.86
CA GLU A 88 6.19 14.37 -5.08
C GLU A 88 6.53 14.06 -3.61
N VAL A 89 6.65 12.77 -3.25
CA VAL A 89 6.96 12.32 -1.90
C VAL A 89 8.47 12.31 -1.68
N SER A 90 8.89 12.92 -0.56
CA SER A 90 10.26 12.90 -0.05
C SER A 90 10.43 11.80 1.01
N PRO A 91 11.20 10.71 0.76
CA PRO A 91 11.41 9.60 1.72
C PRO A 91 11.97 10.05 3.09
N GLU A 92 12.76 11.12 3.09
CA GLU A 92 13.38 11.70 4.28
C GLU A 92 12.35 12.18 5.32
N ASP A 93 11.15 12.57 4.88
CA ASP A 93 10.10 13.14 5.74
C ASP A 93 9.37 12.10 6.60
N TYR A 94 9.56 10.80 6.33
CA TYR A 94 8.81 9.72 6.96
C TYR A 94 9.70 8.81 7.77
N ASP A 95 9.18 8.27 8.87
CA ASP A 95 9.89 7.31 9.72
C ASP A 95 9.68 5.86 9.26
N ALA A 96 8.58 5.58 8.55
CA ALA A 96 8.23 4.26 8.01
C ALA A 96 7.33 4.37 6.77
N VAL A 97 7.31 3.32 5.94
CA VAL A 97 6.38 3.19 4.81
C VAL A 97 5.61 1.87 4.88
N PHE A 98 4.32 1.93 4.57
CA PHE A 98 3.40 0.80 4.56
C PHE A 98 2.62 0.72 3.24
N TYR A 99 2.52 -0.47 2.68
CA TYR A 99 1.77 -0.75 1.44
C TYR A 99 0.60 -1.70 1.72
N PRO A 100 -0.65 -1.20 1.76
CA PRO A 100 -1.84 -2.05 1.68
C PRO A 100 -1.87 -2.85 0.36
N GLY A 101 -2.45 -4.05 0.39
CA GLY A 101 -2.64 -4.89 -0.78
C GLY A 101 -3.98 -4.63 -1.48
N GLY A 102 -4.66 -5.72 -1.87
CA GLY A 102 -5.52 -5.77 -3.04
C GLY A 102 -4.73 -6.13 -4.30
N HIS A 103 -5.40 -6.47 -5.41
CA HIS A 103 -4.71 -6.91 -6.63
C HIS A 103 -4.05 -5.75 -7.41
N GLY A 104 -4.57 -4.52 -7.31
CA GLY A 104 -4.09 -3.35 -8.06
C GLY A 104 -2.56 -3.08 -8.00
N PRO A 105 -1.88 -3.17 -6.84
CA PRO A 105 -0.42 -3.00 -6.71
C PRO A 105 0.42 -3.83 -7.68
N LEU A 106 -0.08 -4.97 -8.18
CA LEU A 106 0.63 -5.83 -9.14
C LEU A 106 0.85 -5.14 -10.50
N TRP A 107 -0.05 -4.22 -10.89
CA TRP A 107 0.02 -3.54 -12.19
C TRP A 107 0.79 -2.24 -12.14
N ASP A 108 0.70 -1.48 -11.06
CA ASP A 108 1.36 -0.18 -10.96
C ASP A 108 2.55 -0.18 -9.99
N LEU A 109 2.31 -0.34 -8.69
CA LEU A 109 3.31 -0.15 -7.64
C LEU A 109 4.51 -1.10 -7.76
N ALA A 110 4.31 -2.33 -8.26
CA ALA A 110 5.38 -3.30 -8.49
C ALA A 110 6.40 -2.86 -9.56
N ASN A 111 6.01 -1.95 -10.46
CA ASN A 111 6.84 -1.50 -11.59
C ASN A 111 7.12 0.02 -11.56
N ASP A 112 6.49 0.76 -10.65
CA ASP A 112 6.68 2.21 -10.50
C ASP A 112 8.08 2.55 -9.97
N GLN A 113 8.83 3.34 -10.73
CA GLN A 113 10.22 3.68 -10.39
C GLN A 113 10.33 4.57 -9.14
N ASN A 114 9.31 5.39 -8.84
CA ASN A 114 9.30 6.19 -7.61
C ASN A 114 9.05 5.28 -6.40
N SER A 115 8.16 4.27 -6.54
CA SER A 115 7.93 3.25 -5.51
C SER A 115 9.21 2.47 -5.20
N VAL A 116 9.91 2.00 -6.23
CA VAL A 116 11.19 1.29 -6.08
C VAL A 116 12.23 2.18 -5.37
N ALA A 117 12.45 3.40 -5.87
CA ALA A 117 13.44 4.32 -5.30
C ALA A 117 13.12 4.71 -3.84
N LEU A 118 11.83 4.87 -3.52
CA LEU A 118 11.37 5.12 -2.15
C LEU A 118 11.73 3.94 -1.23
N ILE A 119 11.39 2.71 -1.63
CA ILE A 119 11.70 1.50 -0.85
C ILE A 119 13.19 1.39 -0.58
N GLU A 120 14.02 1.58 -1.61
CA GLU A 120 15.47 1.52 -1.51
C GLU A 120 16.02 2.59 -0.55
N THR A 121 15.52 3.81 -0.66
CA THR A 121 15.93 4.94 0.20
C THR A 121 15.54 4.71 1.66
N MET A 122 14.29 4.28 1.90
CA MET A 122 13.79 3.98 3.25
C MET A 122 14.62 2.86 3.87
N TYR A 123 14.85 1.78 3.13
CA TYR A 123 15.58 0.62 3.62
C TYR A 123 17.06 0.94 3.89
N ALA A 124 17.75 1.64 2.98
CA ALA A 124 19.14 2.07 3.18
C ALA A 124 19.30 3.00 4.39
N SER A 125 18.27 3.79 4.69
CA SER A 125 18.20 4.65 5.88
C SER A 125 17.85 3.91 7.18
N GLY A 126 17.69 2.58 7.12
CA GLY A 126 17.28 1.77 8.27
C GLY A 126 15.82 1.97 8.70
N LYS A 127 15.00 2.58 7.85
CA LYS A 127 13.57 2.85 8.11
C LYS A 127 12.72 1.63 7.72
N PRO A 128 11.67 1.29 8.49
CA PRO A 128 10.82 0.14 8.18
C PRO A 128 10.08 0.29 6.85
N VAL A 129 10.06 -0.80 6.08
CA VAL A 129 9.23 -1.00 4.88
C VAL A 129 8.35 -2.21 5.13
N ALA A 130 7.04 -2.04 5.09
CA ALA A 130 6.06 -3.10 5.32
C ALA A 130 5.02 -3.16 4.19
N ALA A 131 4.56 -4.38 3.89
CA ALA A 131 3.58 -4.63 2.84
C ALA A 131 2.76 -5.87 3.20
N VAL A 132 1.50 -5.94 2.76
CA VAL A 132 0.58 -7.04 3.06
C VAL A 132 -0.11 -7.55 1.78
N CYS A 133 -0.53 -8.83 1.81
CA CYS A 133 -1.27 -9.48 0.74
C CYS A 133 -0.49 -9.51 -0.59
N HIS A 134 -0.96 -8.90 -1.67
CA HIS A 134 -0.24 -8.80 -2.95
C HIS A 134 0.81 -7.68 -2.97
N ALA A 135 0.73 -6.71 -2.06
CA ALA A 135 1.65 -5.57 -2.04
C ALA A 135 3.14 -5.93 -1.86
N PRO A 136 3.56 -7.04 -1.22
CA PRO A 136 4.96 -7.48 -1.23
C PRO A 136 5.58 -7.60 -2.63
N ALA A 137 4.78 -7.65 -3.70
CA ALA A 137 5.24 -7.52 -5.08
C ALA A 137 6.03 -6.23 -5.35
N VAL A 138 5.84 -5.15 -4.58
CA VAL A 138 6.63 -3.91 -4.68
C VAL A 138 8.12 -4.12 -4.43
N LEU A 139 8.49 -5.19 -3.72
CA LEU A 139 9.88 -5.53 -3.41
C LEU A 139 10.58 -6.24 -4.58
N ARG A 140 9.85 -6.66 -5.62
CA ARG A 140 10.37 -7.46 -6.74
C ARG A 140 11.57 -6.83 -7.42
N ASN A 141 11.52 -5.53 -7.64
CA ASN A 141 12.52 -4.78 -8.42
C ASN A 141 13.47 -3.95 -7.54
N ALA A 142 13.26 -3.93 -6.22
CA ALA A 142 14.12 -3.18 -5.30
C ALA A 142 15.46 -3.89 -5.09
N VAL A 143 16.55 -3.11 -5.09
CA VAL A 143 17.91 -3.60 -4.87
C VAL A 143 18.59 -2.93 -3.68
N SER A 144 19.59 -3.62 -3.12
CA SER A 144 20.49 -3.04 -2.11
C SER A 144 21.55 -2.15 -2.78
N GLU A 145 22.33 -1.42 -1.99
CA GLU A 145 23.43 -0.55 -2.49
C GLU A 145 24.45 -1.29 -3.37
N ASP A 146 24.63 -2.59 -3.16
CA ASP A 146 25.52 -3.45 -3.95
C ASP A 146 24.87 -3.99 -5.26
N GLY A 147 23.63 -3.58 -5.54
CA GLY A 147 22.85 -4.00 -6.70
C GLY A 147 22.19 -5.39 -6.58
N SER A 148 22.33 -6.08 -5.44
CA SER A 148 21.66 -7.36 -5.21
C SER A 148 20.18 -7.16 -4.84
N PRO A 149 19.28 -8.12 -5.14
CA PRO A 149 17.87 -8.00 -4.75
C PRO A 149 17.72 -7.72 -3.26
N LEU A 150 16.94 -6.69 -2.90
CA LEU A 150 16.81 -6.21 -1.53
C LEU A 150 16.41 -7.32 -0.54
N ILE A 151 15.58 -8.25 -0.99
CA ILE A 151 15.05 -9.36 -0.19
C ILE A 151 15.91 -10.62 -0.20
N LYS A 152 17.11 -10.60 -0.81
CA LYS A 152 17.99 -11.77 -0.87
C LYS A 152 18.35 -12.26 0.54
N GLY A 153 18.05 -13.53 0.81
CA GLY A 153 18.32 -14.16 2.11
C GLY A 153 17.41 -13.69 3.25
N LYS A 154 16.33 -12.97 2.95
CA LYS A 154 15.31 -12.55 3.93
C LYS A 154 14.09 -13.46 3.86
N ASN A 155 13.42 -13.58 5.00
CA ASN A 155 12.09 -14.18 5.05
C ASN A 155 11.06 -13.13 4.68
N VAL A 156 10.23 -13.45 3.70
CA VAL A 156 9.09 -12.62 3.26
C VAL A 156 7.85 -13.50 3.15
N THR A 157 6.68 -12.89 3.21
CA THR A 157 5.40 -13.54 2.96
C THR A 157 4.53 -12.62 2.11
N GLY A 158 3.45 -13.16 1.57
CA GLY A 158 2.44 -12.45 0.80
C GLY A 158 1.23 -13.37 0.57
N PHE A 159 0.28 -12.91 -0.24
CA PHE A 159 -0.84 -13.72 -0.69
C PHE A 159 -0.33 -14.97 -1.41
N SER A 160 -0.83 -16.14 -1.03
CA SER A 160 -0.32 -17.41 -1.54
C SER A 160 -0.93 -17.76 -2.90
N ASN A 161 -0.20 -18.56 -3.69
CA ASN A 161 -0.72 -19.07 -4.96
C ASN A 161 -2.02 -19.86 -4.76
N THR A 162 -2.14 -20.62 -3.66
CA THR A 162 -3.35 -21.39 -3.36
C THR A 162 -4.56 -20.52 -3.01
N GLU A 163 -4.33 -19.32 -2.45
CA GLU A 163 -5.41 -18.35 -2.22
C GLU A 163 -5.78 -17.62 -3.51
N GLU A 164 -4.85 -17.47 -4.47
CA GLU A 164 -5.14 -16.90 -5.80
C GLU A 164 -5.92 -17.86 -6.70
N ASP A 165 -5.67 -19.16 -6.60
CA ASP A 165 -6.33 -20.19 -7.42
C ASP A 165 -7.76 -20.54 -6.94
N ALA A 166 -8.20 -20.03 -5.79
CA ALA A 166 -9.45 -20.41 -5.10
C ALA A 166 -10.67 -19.58 -5.56
#